data_AF-A0A7S2Y6E6-F1
#
_entry.id   AF-A0A7S2Y6E6-F1
#
_cell.length_a   1.000
_cell.length_b   1.000
_cell.length_c   1.000
_cell.angle_alpha   90.00
_cell.angle_beta   90.00
_cell.angle_gamma   90.00
#
_symmetry.space_group_name_H-M   'P 1'
#
loop_
_entity.id
_entity.type
_entity.pdbx_description
1 polymer ?
#
loop_
_entity_poly.entity_id
_entity_poly.type
_entity_poly.pdbx_seq_one_letter_code
_entity_poly.pdbx_strand_id
1 'polypeptide(L)'
;AETSCEKGQATSSYAFCVNGGQCVRLVEPGQPHPGCHLCDKGYEGRHCQYAAGTAPLHELEHFVETQVGNHHVAAHHEETAPTAVLVVLALVAAGLLLGSIFMTVHYWKRFQRPTTTVEVEEEENAKNNPPVDDHQQQATDVKPSLTDDTADSQSPTENMGGSSFQEDSEEEVVLC
;
A
#
# COMPACT_ATOMS: atom_id res chain seq x y z
N ALA A 1 2.40 20.63 -16.48
CA ALA A 1 2.55 19.16 -16.51
C ALA A 1 3.85 18.84 -15.82
N GLU A 2 3.82 17.89 -14.88
CA GLU A 2 5.01 17.44 -14.17
C GLU A 2 5.94 16.76 -15.18
N THR A 3 7.12 17.33 -15.37
CA THR A 3 8.07 16.89 -16.40
C THR A 3 8.89 15.69 -15.91
N SER A 4 8.96 15.49 -14.59
CA SER A 4 9.70 14.42 -13.93
C SER A 4 8.83 13.19 -13.68
N CYS A 5 9.39 12.01 -13.94
CA CYS A 5 8.80 10.71 -13.61
C CYS A 5 9.39 10.14 -12.31
N GLU A 6 10.21 10.91 -11.61
CA GLU A 6 10.87 10.49 -10.37
C GLU A 6 10.07 10.96 -9.15
N LYS A 7 9.84 10.04 -8.22
CA LYS A 7 8.98 10.29 -7.06
C LYS A 7 9.61 11.33 -6.13
N GLY A 8 8.87 12.42 -5.88
CA GLY A 8 9.29 13.49 -4.98
C GLY A 8 10.32 14.45 -5.57
N GLN A 9 10.63 14.34 -6.86
CA GLN A 9 11.53 15.26 -7.56
C GLN A 9 10.78 16.06 -8.62
N ALA A 10 10.82 17.39 -8.53
CA ALA A 10 10.21 18.26 -9.53
C ALA A 10 10.88 18.16 -10.92
N THR A 11 12.17 17.80 -10.94
CA THR A 11 12.98 17.66 -12.14
C THR A 11 13.88 16.43 -12.02
N SER A 12 13.92 15.59 -13.05
CA SER A 12 14.86 14.46 -13.16
C SER A 12 15.63 14.59 -14.47
N SER A 13 16.92 14.27 -14.45
CA SER A 13 17.79 14.34 -15.62
C SER A 13 17.75 13.09 -16.50
N TYR A 14 17.13 11.99 -16.01
CA TYR A 14 17.11 10.70 -16.71
C TYR A 14 15.69 10.13 -16.85
N ALA A 15 14.78 10.44 -15.93
CA ALA A 15 13.40 9.95 -15.93
C ALA A 15 12.41 11.11 -16.11
N PHE A 16 12.19 11.52 -17.36
CA PHE A 16 11.32 12.65 -17.69
C PHE A 16 10.58 12.44 -19.01
N CYS A 17 9.47 13.13 -19.20
CA CYS A 17 8.72 13.15 -20.47
C CYS A 17 8.73 14.56 -21.06
N VAL A 18 8.94 14.67 -22.37
CA VAL A 18 8.84 15.94 -23.11
C VAL A 18 7.65 15.93 -24.06
N ASN A 19 7.39 17.06 -24.73
CA ASN A 19 6.37 17.19 -25.79
C ASN A 19 4.99 16.61 -25.40
N GLY A 20 4.51 17.00 -24.21
CA GLY A 20 3.19 16.60 -23.72
C GLY A 20 3.09 15.17 -23.18
N GLY A 21 4.18 14.40 -23.20
CA GLY A 21 4.21 13.03 -22.67
C GLY A 21 3.89 12.96 -21.18
N GLN A 22 3.19 11.91 -20.79
CA GLN A 22 2.85 11.58 -19.41
C GLN A 22 3.61 10.32 -18.96
N CYS A 23 4.29 10.38 -17.82
CA CYS A 23 5.00 9.22 -17.27
C CYS A 23 4.08 8.00 -17.12
N VAL A 24 4.52 6.83 -17.57
CA VAL A 24 3.77 5.57 -17.41
C VAL A 24 3.54 5.25 -15.93
N ARG A 25 4.58 5.45 -15.11
CA ARG A 25 4.57 5.34 -13.65
C ARG A 25 5.65 6.23 -13.07
N LEU A 26 5.53 6.53 -11.78
CA LEU A 26 6.63 7.14 -11.04
C LEU A 26 7.68 6.08 -10.69
N VAL A 27 8.94 6.49 -10.66
CA VAL A 27 10.08 5.65 -10.27
C VAL A 27 10.83 6.26 -9.09
N GLU A 28 11.49 5.41 -8.32
CA GLU A 28 12.39 5.86 -7.25
C GLU A 28 13.69 6.45 -7.87
N PRO A 29 14.42 7.29 -7.13
CA PRO A 29 15.71 7.82 -7.58
C PRO A 29 16.69 6.72 -8.03
N GLY A 30 17.36 6.94 -9.17
CA GLY A 30 18.28 6.01 -9.83
C GLY A 30 17.64 4.88 -10.65
N GLN A 31 16.32 4.70 -10.62
CA GLN A 31 15.65 3.66 -11.42
C GLN A 31 15.48 4.08 -12.89
N PRO A 32 15.50 3.14 -13.86
CA PRO A 32 15.35 3.48 -15.27
C PRO A 32 13.99 4.10 -15.57
N HIS A 33 13.98 5.04 -16.52
CA HIS A 33 12.76 5.68 -16.99
C HIS A 33 11.77 4.63 -17.55
N PRO A 34 10.52 4.56 -17.06
CA PRO A 34 9.57 3.54 -17.48
C PRO A 34 8.91 3.83 -18.83
N GLY A 35 9.25 4.97 -19.45
CA GLY A 35 8.65 5.44 -20.70
C GLY A 35 7.53 6.46 -20.48
N CYS A 36 7.09 7.06 -21.59
CA CYS A 36 5.99 8.01 -21.65
C CYS A 36 4.77 7.43 -22.38
N HIS A 37 3.60 7.67 -21.81
CA HIS A 37 2.31 7.56 -22.47
C HIS A 37 1.88 8.90 -23.05
N LEU A 38 0.98 8.86 -24.04
CA LEU A 38 0.29 10.04 -24.57
C LEU A 38 1.24 11.16 -25.03
N CYS A 39 2.23 10.84 -25.87
CA CYS A 39 2.98 11.88 -26.58
C CYS A 39 2.02 12.74 -27.41
N ASP A 40 2.29 14.05 -27.49
CA ASP A 40 1.54 14.93 -28.39
C ASP A 40 1.64 14.42 -29.85
N LYS A 41 0.63 14.77 -30.65
CA LYS A 41 0.55 14.31 -32.05
C LYS A 41 1.83 14.71 -32.81
N GLY A 42 2.49 13.70 -33.36
CA GLY A 42 3.71 13.87 -34.12
C GLY A 42 5.00 13.70 -33.31
N TYR A 43 4.93 13.23 -32.06
CA TYR A 43 6.09 12.86 -31.27
C TYR A 43 6.10 11.37 -30.90
N GLU A 44 7.31 10.82 -30.77
CA GLU A 44 7.56 9.42 -30.43
C GLU A 44 8.88 9.24 -29.66
N GLY A 45 9.18 8.00 -29.26
CA GLY A 45 10.36 7.63 -28.48
C GLY A 45 10.08 7.49 -26.99
N ARG A 46 11.09 7.02 -26.25
CA ARG A 46 10.99 6.67 -24.83
C ARG A 46 10.61 7.86 -23.93
N HIS A 47 10.99 9.06 -24.34
CA HIS A 47 10.75 10.32 -23.62
C HIS A 47 9.83 11.25 -24.43
N CYS A 48 9.21 10.78 -25.53
CA CYS A 48 8.53 11.60 -26.54
C CYS A 48 9.45 12.65 -27.20
N GLN A 49 10.75 12.36 -27.30
CA GLN A 49 11.78 13.31 -27.71
C GLN A 49 11.96 13.44 -29.23
N TYR A 50 11.45 12.48 -30.01
CA TYR A 50 11.62 12.45 -31.46
C TYR A 50 10.34 12.86 -32.17
N ALA A 51 10.46 13.44 -33.37
CA ALA A 51 9.31 13.58 -34.25
C ALA A 51 8.88 12.20 -34.78
N ALA A 52 7.60 12.02 -35.06
CA ALA A 52 7.06 10.76 -35.54
C ALA A 52 7.78 10.29 -36.83
N GLY A 53 8.23 9.02 -36.83
CA GLY A 53 9.02 8.41 -37.90
C GLY A 53 10.50 8.80 -37.94
N THR A 54 11.02 9.47 -36.92
CA THR A 54 12.44 9.91 -36.87
C THR A 54 13.23 9.27 -35.74
N ALA A 55 12.58 8.54 -34.83
CA ALA A 55 13.29 7.86 -33.77
C ALA A 55 14.24 6.79 -34.38
N PRO A 56 15.48 6.69 -33.87
CA PRO A 56 16.41 5.69 -34.35
C PRO A 56 15.93 4.29 -33.98
N LEU A 57 16.26 3.30 -34.82
CA LEU A 57 15.76 1.92 -34.69
C LEU A 57 15.96 1.30 -33.29
N HIS A 58 17.09 1.57 -32.64
CA HIS A 58 17.38 1.05 -31.29
C HIS A 58 16.46 1.62 -30.20
N GLU A 59 15.88 2.80 -30.39
CA GLU A 59 14.87 3.35 -29.47
C GLU A 59 13.49 2.74 -29.70
N LEU A 60 13.19 2.28 -30.92
CA LEU A 60 11.92 1.59 -31.22
C LEU A 60 11.88 0.20 -30.59
N GLU A 61 13.00 -0.55 -30.60
CA GLU A 61 13.06 -1.90 -30.05
C GLU A 61 12.68 -1.93 -28.55
N HIS A 62 13.21 -0.98 -27.77
CA HIS A 62 12.88 -0.85 -26.35
C HIS A 62 11.41 -0.48 -26.06
N PHE A 63 10.76 0.23 -26.99
CA PHE A 63 9.36 0.63 -26.83
C PHE A 63 8.40 -0.56 -27.03
N VAL A 64 8.69 -1.42 -28.00
CA VAL A 64 7.87 -2.60 -28.30
C VAL A 64 7.90 -3.60 -27.15
N GLU A 65 9.08 -3.83 -26.57
CA GLU A 65 9.25 -4.69 -25.38
C GLU A 65 8.35 -4.22 -24.21
N THR A 66 8.29 -2.89 -24.00
CA THR A 66 7.57 -2.29 -22.87
C THR A 66 6.05 -2.29 -23.10
N GLN A 67 5.57 -2.12 -24.33
CA GLN A 67 4.13 -2.19 -24.63
C GLN A 67 3.60 -3.61 -24.70
N VAL A 68 4.37 -4.56 -25.22
CA VAL A 68 3.93 -5.96 -25.34
C VAL A 68 4.07 -6.70 -24.00
N GLY A 69 5.06 -6.35 -23.17
CA GLY A 69 5.22 -6.89 -21.83
C GLY A 69 4.13 -6.45 -20.83
N ASN A 70 3.51 -5.28 -21.04
CA ASN A 70 2.53 -4.73 -20.09
C ASN A 70 1.11 -5.28 -20.22
N HIS A 71 0.80 -6.11 -21.23
CA HIS A 71 -0.45 -6.89 -21.22
C HIS A 71 -0.36 -8.19 -20.39
N HIS A 72 0.83 -8.53 -19.87
CA HIS A 72 1.01 -9.68 -18.97
C HIS A 72 1.42 -9.33 -17.54
N VAL A 73 1.69 -8.07 -17.21
CA VAL A 73 2.16 -7.66 -15.87
C VAL A 73 1.30 -6.53 -15.27
N ALA A 74 -0.02 -6.67 -15.37
CA ALA A 74 -0.98 -6.01 -14.46
C ALA A 74 -1.78 -7.06 -13.65
N ALA A 75 -1.14 -8.19 -13.38
CA ALA A 75 -1.62 -9.21 -12.45
C ALA A 75 -0.45 -9.74 -11.60
N HIS A 76 0.26 -8.84 -10.93
CA HIS A 76 0.51 -9.08 -9.51
C HIS A 76 -0.80 -8.73 -8.78
N HIS A 77 -1.93 -9.37 -9.09
CA HIS A 77 -2.45 -10.36 -8.16
C HIS A 77 -1.30 -10.94 -7.33
N GLU A 78 -1.20 -10.43 -6.11
CA GLU A 78 -0.67 -11.19 -4.99
C GLU A 78 -1.29 -12.59 -5.11
N GLU A 79 -0.58 -13.51 -5.76
CA GLU A 79 -0.75 -14.92 -5.53
C GLU A 79 -0.22 -15.10 -4.11
N THR A 80 -0.99 -14.65 -3.11
CA THR A 80 -1.11 -15.40 -1.87
C THR A 80 -1.27 -16.82 -2.33
N ALA A 81 -0.16 -17.58 -2.27
CA ALA A 81 -0.13 -18.94 -2.75
C ALA A 81 -1.39 -19.60 -2.19
N PRO A 82 -2.17 -20.35 -2.99
CA PRO A 82 -3.42 -20.94 -2.51
C PRO A 82 -3.24 -21.70 -1.18
N THR A 83 -2.01 -22.18 -0.93
CA THR A 83 -1.53 -22.68 0.36
C THR A 83 -1.64 -21.68 1.53
N ALA A 84 -1.23 -20.42 1.39
CA ALA A 84 -1.36 -19.40 2.43
C ALA A 84 -2.82 -19.17 2.84
N VAL A 85 -3.73 -19.06 1.86
CA VAL A 85 -5.17 -18.88 2.13
C VAL A 85 -5.75 -20.11 2.84
N LEU A 86 -5.39 -21.32 2.39
CA LEU A 86 -5.83 -22.57 3.03
C LEU A 86 -5.29 -22.73 4.45
N VAL A 87 -4.04 -22.33 4.71
CA VAL A 87 -3.45 -22.37 6.06
C VAL A 87 -4.19 -21.42 6.99
N VAL A 88 -4.49 -20.19 6.56
CA VAL A 88 -5.25 -19.22 7.36
C VAL A 88 -6.66 -19.77 7.67
N LEU A 89 -7.35 -20.33 6.68
CA LEU A 89 -8.68 -20.93 6.89
C LEU A 89 -8.63 -22.13 7.85
N ALA A 90 -7.61 -22.98 7.74
CA ALA A 90 -7.44 -24.12 8.65
C ALA A 90 -7.20 -23.67 10.10
N LEU A 91 -6.42 -22.62 10.32
CA LEU A 91 -6.17 -22.07 11.65
C LEU A 91 -7.43 -21.45 12.27
N VAL A 92 -8.21 -20.72 11.48
CA VAL A 92 -9.50 -20.15 11.93
C VAL A 92 -10.48 -21.26 12.30
N ALA A 93 -10.62 -22.30 11.46
CA ALA A 93 -11.49 -23.44 11.74
C ALA A 93 -11.07 -24.20 13.00
N ALA A 94 -9.77 -24.45 13.19
CA ALA A 94 -9.25 -25.09 14.39
C ALA A 94 -9.52 -24.26 15.66
N GLY A 95 -9.34 -22.93 15.59
CA GLY A 95 -9.65 -22.02 16.69
C GLY A 95 -11.12 -22.06 17.11
N LEU A 96 -12.05 -22.08 16.14
CA LEU A 96 -13.49 -22.18 16.42
C LEU A 96 -13.87 -23.53 17.06
N LEU A 97 -13.28 -24.64 16.58
CA LEU A 97 -13.52 -25.96 17.16
C LEU A 97 -13.03 -26.02 18.60
N LEU A 98 -11.79 -25.60 18.87
CA LEU A 98 -11.22 -25.59 20.22
C LEU A 98 -12.00 -24.66 21.16
N GLY A 99 -12.39 -23.46 20.69
CA GLY A 99 -13.21 -22.53 21.45
C GLY A 99 -14.59 -23.10 21.80
N SER A 100 -15.24 -23.81 20.87
CA SER A 100 -16.54 -24.43 21.12
C SER A 100 -16.48 -25.56 22.17
N ILE A 101 -15.43 -26.38 22.13
CA ILE A 101 -15.20 -27.46 23.12
C ILE A 101 -14.91 -26.85 24.48
N PHE A 102 -14.05 -25.83 24.55
CA PHE A 102 -13.76 -25.13 25.78
C PHE A 102 -15.03 -24.49 26.38
N MET A 103 -15.85 -23.84 25.56
CA MET A 103 -17.11 -23.25 26.01
C MET A 103 -18.11 -24.29 26.50
N THR A 104 -18.27 -25.44 25.83
CA THR A 104 -19.19 -26.50 26.30
C THR A 104 -18.74 -27.10 27.63
N VAL A 105 -17.44 -27.39 27.78
CA VAL A 105 -16.87 -27.88 29.06
C VAL A 105 -17.04 -26.84 30.16
N HIS A 106 -16.75 -25.57 29.89
CA HIS A 106 -16.86 -24.52 30.88
C HIS A 106 -18.33 -24.23 31.25
N TYR A 107 -19.23 -24.28 30.26
CA TYR A 107 -20.67 -24.13 30.45
C TYR A 107 -21.23 -25.25 31.32
N TRP A 108 -20.84 -26.51 31.04
CA TRP A 108 -21.23 -27.67 31.85
C TRP A 108 -20.69 -27.58 33.27
N LYS A 109 -19.42 -27.19 33.43
CA LYS A 109 -18.82 -27.00 34.76
C LYS A 109 -19.55 -25.92 35.56
N ARG A 110 -20.03 -24.85 34.91
CA ARG A 110 -20.82 -23.81 35.58
C ARG A 110 -22.20 -24.29 35.98
N PHE A 111 -22.82 -25.15 35.17
CA PHE A 111 -24.16 -25.69 35.43
C PHE A 111 -24.18 -26.80 36.50
N GLN A 112 -23.04 -27.44 36.76
CA GLN A 112 -22.88 -28.40 37.85
C GLN A 112 -22.78 -27.75 39.24
N ARG A 113 -23.18 -26.48 39.42
CA ARG A 113 -23.55 -26.04 40.77
C ARG A 113 -24.92 -26.65 41.04
N PRO A 114 -25.01 -27.76 41.79
CA PRO A 114 -26.31 -28.31 42.13
C PRO A 114 -27.11 -27.17 42.74
N THR A 115 -28.30 -26.94 42.21
CA THR A 115 -29.30 -26.14 42.86
C THR A 115 -29.52 -26.83 44.21
N THR A 116 -28.81 -26.37 45.24
CA THR A 116 -29.15 -26.70 46.62
C THR A 116 -30.59 -26.27 46.74
N THR A 117 -31.48 -27.25 46.74
CA THR A 117 -32.87 -27.12 47.12
C THR A 117 -32.84 -26.52 48.52
N VAL A 118 -32.97 -25.19 48.58
CA VAL A 118 -33.38 -24.51 49.79
C VAL A 118 -34.81 -25.02 49.99
N GLU A 119 -34.93 -26.02 50.86
CA GLU A 119 -36.23 -26.34 51.45
C GLU A 119 -36.73 -25.02 52.05
N VAL A 120 -37.76 -24.49 51.42
CA VAL A 120 -38.50 -23.33 51.92
C VAL A 120 -39.24 -23.85 53.15
N GLU A 121 -38.61 -23.74 54.32
CA GLU A 121 -39.36 -23.56 55.55
C GLU A 121 -40.08 -22.21 55.43
N GLU A 122 -41.35 -22.34 55.06
CA GLU A 122 -42.39 -21.33 55.17
C GLU A 122 -42.58 -20.99 56.65
N GLU A 123 -41.89 -19.97 57.16
CA GLU A 123 -42.36 -19.27 58.36
C GLU A 123 -42.01 -17.78 58.31
N GLU A 124 -43.02 -17.00 57.93
CA GLU A 124 -43.44 -15.75 58.57
C GLU A 124 -42.34 -14.80 59.11
N ASN A 125 -41.81 -13.92 58.25
CA ASN A 125 -41.29 -12.64 58.76
C ASN A 125 -41.38 -11.51 57.75
N ALA A 126 -42.61 -11.11 57.46
CA ALA A 126 -42.92 -9.87 56.78
C ALA A 126 -43.05 -8.72 57.80
N LYS A 127 -41.94 -8.12 58.24
CA LYS A 127 -41.94 -6.70 58.64
C LYS A 127 -40.53 -6.15 58.83
N ASN A 128 -40.34 -4.98 58.23
CA ASN A 128 -39.23 -4.05 58.42
C ASN A 128 -38.04 -4.28 57.50
N ASN A 129 -38.07 -3.68 56.31
CA ASN A 129 -37.01 -2.73 55.96
C ASN A 129 -37.50 -1.64 54.98
N PRO A 130 -37.02 -0.39 55.16
CA PRO A 130 -37.44 0.81 54.43
C PRO A 130 -36.84 0.90 53.01
N PRO A 131 -37.39 1.80 52.17
CA PRO A 131 -36.89 2.03 50.82
C PRO A 131 -35.50 2.67 50.87
N VAL A 132 -34.56 2.15 50.09
CA VAL A 132 -33.26 2.77 49.86
C VAL A 132 -33.24 3.32 48.44
N ASP A 133 -33.01 4.62 48.39
CA ASP A 133 -33.07 5.53 47.26
C ASP A 133 -32.14 5.18 46.08
N ASP A 134 -32.68 5.47 44.89
CA ASP A 134 -31.98 5.78 43.65
C ASP A 134 -30.97 6.92 43.84
N HIS A 135 -29.68 6.65 43.65
CA HIS A 135 -28.61 7.58 43.27
C HIS A 135 -27.35 6.70 43.05
N GLN A 136 -26.49 6.81 42.04
CA GLN A 136 -26.18 7.92 41.16
C GLN A 136 -25.34 7.40 39.97
N GLN A 137 -25.58 8.01 38.81
CA GLN A 137 -24.79 7.93 37.59
C GLN A 137 -23.32 8.30 37.85
N GLN A 138 -22.38 7.70 37.10
CA GLN A 138 -21.35 8.49 36.42
C GLN A 138 -20.67 7.70 35.29
N ALA A 139 -20.91 8.19 34.08
CA ALA A 139 -20.16 7.93 32.87
C ALA A 139 -18.77 8.57 32.98
N THR A 140 -17.73 7.83 32.60
CA THR A 140 -16.43 8.43 32.29
C THR A 140 -16.19 8.30 30.80
N ASP A 141 -16.49 9.42 30.13
CA ASP A 141 -16.15 9.77 28.76
C ASP A 141 -14.63 9.92 28.65
N VAL A 142 -13.95 9.04 27.92
CA VAL A 142 -12.51 9.16 27.64
C VAL A 142 -12.36 9.65 26.20
N LYS A 143 -12.13 10.95 26.08
CA LYS A 143 -11.75 11.66 24.85
C LYS A 143 -10.24 11.53 24.63
N PRO A 144 -9.76 10.88 23.55
CA PRO A 144 -8.36 11.01 23.13
C PRO A 144 -8.20 12.34 22.37
N SER A 145 -7.30 13.17 22.86
CA SER A 145 -6.89 14.43 22.25
C SER A 145 -6.09 14.20 20.98
N LEU A 146 -6.49 14.90 19.92
CA LEU A 146 -5.68 15.25 18.76
C LEU A 146 -4.35 15.88 19.21
N THR A 147 -3.21 15.31 18.82
CA THR A 147 -1.97 16.08 18.66
C THR A 147 -1.57 15.98 17.19
N ASP A 148 -1.80 17.08 16.50
CA ASP A 148 -1.10 17.51 15.29
C ASP A 148 0.39 17.63 15.61
N ASP A 149 1.21 16.75 15.04
CA ASP A 149 2.65 17.00 14.91
C ASP A 149 2.99 17.09 13.43
N THR A 150 2.89 18.34 12.96
CA THR A 150 3.54 18.86 11.77
C THR A 150 5.04 18.75 11.96
N ALA A 151 5.70 17.91 11.17
CA ALA A 151 7.15 17.93 11.02
C ALA A 151 7.50 18.07 9.53
N ASP A 152 7.70 19.32 9.14
CA ASP A 152 8.53 19.74 8.02
C ASP A 152 9.86 18.99 8.05
N SER A 153 10.11 18.14 7.05
CA SER A 153 11.44 17.60 6.79
C SER A 153 11.96 18.25 5.52
N GLN A 154 12.82 19.24 5.76
CA GLN A 154 13.59 19.96 4.76
C GLN A 154 14.50 18.99 4.01
N SER A 155 14.44 19.03 2.70
CA SER A 155 15.34 18.37 1.78
C SER A 155 16.74 19.02 1.82
N PRO A 156 17.83 18.23 1.93
CA PRO A 156 19.16 18.74 1.65
C PRO A 156 19.40 18.76 0.14
N THR A 157 19.64 19.96 -0.40
CA THR A 157 20.20 20.18 -1.73
C THR A 157 21.71 19.91 -1.71
N GLU A 158 22.13 18.76 -2.24
CA GLU A 158 23.52 18.49 -2.65
C GLU A 158 23.47 18.32 -4.18
N ASN A 159 23.76 19.31 -5.02
CA ASN A 159 25.00 20.04 -5.29
C ASN A 159 26.19 19.16 -5.73
N MET A 160 26.38 19.16 -7.05
CA MET A 160 27.60 19.03 -7.85
C MET A 160 28.26 17.65 -8.02
N GLY A 161 28.28 17.21 -9.29
CA GLY A 161 29.16 16.19 -9.81
C GLY A 161 29.16 16.22 -11.33
N GLY A 162 29.75 17.26 -11.92
CA GLY A 162 29.96 17.36 -13.35
C GLY A 162 30.89 16.25 -13.84
N SER A 163 30.38 15.45 -14.76
CA SER A 163 31.17 14.49 -15.55
C SER A 163 31.41 15.10 -16.92
N SER A 164 32.68 15.35 -17.19
CA SER A 164 33.23 15.84 -18.44
C SER A 164 32.86 14.93 -19.61
N PHE A 165 32.16 15.53 -20.58
CA PHE A 165 31.95 15.00 -21.92
C PHE A 165 33.30 14.94 -22.63
N GLN A 166 33.70 13.77 -23.09
CA GLN A 166 34.91 13.57 -23.87
C GLN A 166 34.47 13.50 -25.34
N GLU A 167 34.70 14.60 -26.07
CA GLU A 167 34.58 14.66 -27.52
C GLU A 167 35.65 13.77 -28.15
N ASP A 168 35.25 12.62 -28.68
CA ASP A 168 36.10 11.86 -29.60
C ASP A 168 35.74 12.23 -31.04
N SER A 169 36.78 12.75 -31.68
CA SER A 169 36.94 13.30 -33.02
C SER A 169 36.62 12.33 -34.15
N GLU A 170 35.82 12.83 -35.09
CA GLU A 170 36.00 12.81 -36.56
C GLU A 170 36.97 11.76 -37.14
N GLU A 171 36.43 10.69 -37.72
CA GLU A 171 37.15 9.86 -38.71
C GLU A 171 36.60 10.17 -40.11
N GLU A 172 37.37 10.96 -40.86
CA GLU A 172 37.16 11.31 -42.27
C GLU A 172 37.58 10.12 -43.15
N VAL A 173 36.62 9.38 -43.70
CA VAL A 173 36.89 8.31 -44.68
C VAL A 173 36.99 8.94 -46.07
N VAL A 174 38.23 9.12 -46.53
CA VAL A 174 38.58 9.49 -47.90
C VAL A 174 38.28 8.31 -48.84
N LEU A 175 37.38 8.53 -49.81
CA LEU A 175 37.21 7.62 -50.95
C LEU A 175 38.40 7.76 -51.92
N CYS A 176 39.03 6.63 -52.25
CA CYS A 176 39.90 6.46 -53.42
C CYS A 176 39.20 5.59 -54.47
#